data_AF-A0A831UKY1-F1
#
_entry.id   AF-A0A831UKY1-F1
#
_cell.length_a   1.000
_cell.length_b   1.000
_cell.length_c   1.000
_cell.angle_alpha   90.00
_cell.angle_beta   90.00
_cell.angle_gamma   90.00
#
_symmetry.space_group_name_H-M   'P 1'
#
loop_
_entity.id
_entity.type
_entity.pdbx_description
1 polymer ?
#
loop_
_entity_poly.entity_id
_entity_poly.type
_entity_poly.pdbx_seq_one_letter_code
_entity_poly.pdbx_strand_id
1 'polypeptide(L)' 'MESIPNRSAFIRDAIRAALGGVCPLCSGTGALTTQQQRHWEIFARHHALARCSECEAYHLVCEAEKEAGGDGGMS' A
#
# COMPACT_ATOMS: atom_id res chain seq x y z
N MET A 1 15.74 -13.72 30.87
CA MET A 1 14.60 -12.88 30.44
C MET A 1 15.14 -12.03 29.29
N GLU A 2 15.00 -12.53 28.07
CA GLU A 2 15.63 -11.95 26.88
C GLU A 2 15.16 -10.50 26.70
N SER A 3 16.06 -9.52 26.76
CA SER A 3 15.67 -8.14 26.50
C SER A 3 15.36 -8.01 25.02
N ILE A 4 14.14 -7.58 24.69
CA ILE A 4 13.79 -7.24 23.30
C ILE A 4 14.84 -6.25 22.78
N PRO A 5 15.65 -6.63 21.78
CA PRO A 5 16.62 -5.72 21.22
C PRO A 5 15.84 -4.58 20.56
N ASN A 6 16.10 -3.36 21.01
CA ASN A 6 15.50 -2.12 20.52
C ASN A 6 13.97 -2.00 20.74
N ARG A 7 13.59 -1.81 22.01
CA ARG A 7 12.20 -1.59 22.46
C ARG A 7 11.46 -0.49 21.71
N SER A 8 12.16 0.57 21.29
CA SER A 8 11.54 1.69 20.54
C SER A 8 11.08 1.26 19.15
N ALA A 9 11.81 0.37 18.49
CA ALA A 9 11.37 -0.23 17.23
C ALA A 9 10.14 -1.12 17.45
N PHE A 10 10.20 -2.01 18.45
CA PHE A 10 9.11 -2.91 18.80
C PHE A 10 7.78 -2.18 19.09
N ILE A 11 7.80 -1.12 19.92
CA ILE A 11 6.59 -0.36 20.26
C ILE A 11 6.00 0.31 19.02
N ARG A 12 6.85 0.89 18.16
CA ARG A 12 6.41 1.59 16.95
C ARG A 12 5.77 0.64 15.94
N ASP A 13 6.31 -0.56 15.80
CA ASP A 13 5.76 -1.59 14.91
C ASP A 13 4.43 -2.15 15.45
N ALA A 14 4.34 -2.38 16.78
CA ALA A 14 3.11 -2.83 17.42
C ALA A 14 1.97 -1.82 17.29
N ILE A 15 2.25 -0.52 17.50
CA ILE A 15 1.25 0.54 17.32
C ILE A 15 0.83 0.65 15.85
N ARG A 16 1.79 0.60 14.91
CA ARG A 16 1.49 0.71 13.48
C ARG A 16 0.66 -0.48 12.97
N ALA A 17 0.93 -1.69 13.47
CA ALA A 17 0.15 -2.89 13.18
C ALA A 17 -1.26 -2.80 13.77
N ALA A 18 -1.39 -2.33 15.02
CA ALA A 18 -2.68 -2.17 15.68
C ALA A 18 -3.59 -1.10 15.02
N LEU A 19 -2.99 -0.08 14.38
CA LEU A 19 -3.71 0.98 13.68
C LEU A 19 -4.12 0.61 12.25
N GLY A 20 -3.74 -0.57 11.74
CA GLY A 20 -4.16 -1.07 10.41
C GLY A 20 -3.63 -0.29 9.20
N GLY A 21 -2.79 0.73 9.41
CA GLY A 21 -2.32 1.68 8.39
C GLY A 21 -0.88 1.45 7.93
N VAL A 22 -0.44 0.20 7.86
CA VAL A 22 0.87 -0.13 7.26
C VAL A 22 0.74 -0.18 5.75
N CYS A 23 1.55 0.62 5.03
CA CYS A 23 1.69 0.45 3.59
C CYS A 23 2.16 -0.99 3.30
N PRO A 24 1.39 -1.80 2.57
CA PRO A 24 1.69 -3.23 2.39
C PRO A 24 2.92 -3.45 1.51
N LEU A 25 3.35 -2.44 0.75
CA LEU A 25 4.48 -2.55 -0.16
C LEU A 25 5.82 -2.30 0.54
N CYS A 26 5.90 -1.26 1.38
CA CYS A 26 7.12 -0.93 2.12
C CYS A 26 7.10 -1.44 3.57
N SER A 27 6.01 -2.07 4.01
CA SER A 27 5.79 -2.51 5.40
C SER A 27 5.99 -1.37 6.42
N GLY A 28 5.67 -0.14 6.02
CA GLY A 28 5.79 1.04 6.89
C GLY A 28 7.19 1.64 7.01
N THR A 29 8.20 1.14 6.29
CA THR A 29 9.55 1.72 6.29
C THR A 29 9.62 3.09 5.61
N GLY A 30 8.66 3.39 4.72
CA GLY A 30 8.63 4.60 3.91
C GLY A 30 9.56 4.57 2.68
N ALA A 31 10.30 3.47 2.48
CA ALA A 31 11.17 3.29 1.33
C ALA A 31 11.13 1.83 0.83
N LEU A 32 11.15 1.65 -0.49
CA LEU A 32 11.24 0.33 -1.10
C LEU A 32 12.70 -0.11 -1.21
N THR A 33 12.95 -1.39 -0.96
CA THR A 33 14.22 -2.02 -1.37
C THR A 33 14.30 -2.03 -2.90
N THR A 34 15.51 -2.17 -3.45
CA THR A 34 15.72 -2.27 -4.90
C THR A 34 14.87 -3.37 -5.55
N GLN A 35 14.69 -4.50 -4.87
CA GLN A 35 13.87 -5.60 -5.37
C GLN A 35 12.37 -5.23 -5.36
N GLN A 36 11.87 -4.66 -4.26
CA GLN A 36 10.48 -4.18 -4.19
C GLN A 36 10.19 -3.10 -5.23
N GLN A 37 11.11 -2.16 -5.45
CA GLN A 37 10.99 -1.13 -6.47
C GLN A 37 10.85 -1.74 -7.87
N ARG A 38 11.70 -2.72 -8.21
CA ARG A 38 11.60 -3.44 -9.50
C ARG A 38 10.24 -4.12 -9.67
N HIS A 39 9.74 -4.80 -8.63
CA HIS A 39 8.43 -5.44 -8.69
C HIS A 39 7.30 -4.43 -8.80
N TRP A 40 7.39 -3.31 -8.08
CA TRP A 40 6.45 -2.21 -8.17
C TRP A 40 6.39 -1.62 -9.57
N GLU A 41 7.53 -1.40 -10.22
CA GLU A 41 7.59 -0.89 -11.60
C GLU A 41 6.93 -1.84 -12.62
N ILE A 42 6.98 -3.15 -12.39
CA ILE A 42 6.29 -4.12 -13.24
C ILE A 42 4.78 -4.06 -12.99
N PHE A 43 4.36 -4.04 -11.71
CA PHE A 43 2.95 -3.94 -11.33
C PHE A 43 2.30 -2.65 -11.86
N ALA A 44 2.99 -1.52 -11.71
CA ALA A 44 2.53 -0.18 -12.09
C ALA A 44 2.41 0.03 -13.60
N ARG A 45 2.89 -0.90 -14.45
CA ARG A 45 2.67 -0.85 -15.90
C ARG A 45 1.23 -1.09 -16.30
N HIS A 46 0.48 -1.80 -15.47
CA HIS A 46 -0.92 -2.16 -15.72
C HIS A 46 -1.86 -1.71 -14.59
N HIS A 47 -1.31 -1.05 -13.57
CA HIS A 47 -2.06 -0.55 -12.43
C HIS A 47 -1.64 0.89 -12.15
N ALA A 48 -2.56 1.83 -12.39
CA ALA A 48 -2.30 3.25 -12.16
C ALA A 48 -2.83 3.69 -10.80
N LEU A 49 -2.22 4.73 -10.22
CA LEU A 49 -2.78 5.42 -9.06
C LEU A 49 -3.72 6.53 -9.57
N ALA A 50 -5.00 6.46 -9.18
CA ALA A 50 -6.00 7.46 -9.53
C ALA A 50 -6.55 8.14 -8.27
N ARG A 51 -7.07 9.36 -8.43
CA ARG A 51 -7.75 10.09 -7.36
C ARG A 51 -9.25 9.88 -7.51
N CYS A 52 -9.91 9.37 -6.47
CA CYS A 52 -11.36 9.22 -6.46
C CYS A 52 -12.04 10.59 -6.53
N SER A 53 -13.08 10.72 -7.36
CA SER A 53 -13.83 11.97 -7.53
C SER A 53 -14.75 12.31 -6.36
N GLU A 54 -15.14 11.33 -5.54
CA GLU A 54 -16.09 11.52 -4.45
C GLU A 54 -15.42 11.83 -3.11
N CYS A 55 -14.37 11.08 -2.76
CA CYS A 55 -13.69 11.20 -1.47
C CYS A 55 -12.26 11.73 -1.57
N GLU A 56 -11.78 12.02 -2.78
CA GLU A 56 -10.42 12.49 -3.07
C GLU A 56 -9.27 11.54 -2.66
N ALA A 57 -9.58 10.35 -2.16
CA ALA A 57 -8.57 9.37 -1.79
C ALA A 57 -7.87 8.81 -3.03
N TYR A 58 -6.59 8.46 -2.88
CA TYR A 58 -5.87 7.71 -3.90
C TYR A 58 -6.25 6.23 -3.84
N HIS A 59 -6.49 5.63 -5.01
CA HIS A 59 -6.72 4.21 -5.16
C HIS A 59 -5.96 3.68 -6.38
N LEU A 60 -5.73 2.37 -6.40
CA LEU A 60 -5.17 1.69 -7.57
C LEU A 60 -6.29 1.36 -8.56
N VAL A 61 -6.01 1.47 -9.85
CA VAL A 61 -6.90 1.15 -10.96
C VAL A 61 -6.21 0.13 -11.84
N CYS A 62 -6.82 -1.04 -12.01
CA CYS A 62 -6.33 -2.03 -12.97
C CYS A 62 -6.74 -1.63 -14.38
N GLU A 63 -5.81 -1.66 -15.33
CA GLU A 63 -6.12 -1.37 -16.73
C GLU A 63 -6.95 -2.46 -17.39
N ALA A 64 -6.86 -3.71 -16.93
CA ALA A 64 -7.71 -4.81 -17.41
C ALA A 64 -9.20 -4.59 -17.08
N GLU A 65 -9.50 -3.84 -16.02
CA GLU A 65 -10.88 -3.49 -15.65
C GLU A 65 -11.45 -2.39 -16.55
N LYS A 66 -10.63 -1.61 -17.25
CA LYS A 66 -11.11 -0.55 -18.18
C LYS A 66 -11.74 -1.11 -19.45
N GLU A 67 -11.40 -2.33 -19.84
CA GLU A 67 -11.97 -3.00 -21.03
C GLU A 67 -13.31 -3.68 -20.72
N ALA A 68 -13.57 -3.99 -19.44
CA ALA A 68 -14.84 -4.51 -18.94
C ALA A 68 -15.67 -3.35 -18.36
N GLY A 69 -16.28 -2.55 -19.24
CA GLY A 69 -16.89 -1.26 -18.89
C GLY A 69 -17.82 -1.22 -17.67
N GLY A 70 -17.85 -0.05 -17.03
CA GLY A 70 -18.99 0.40 -16.22
C GLY A 70 -18.58 0.96 -14.87
N ASP A 71 -18.83 2.26 -14.70
CA ASP A 71 -19.27 2.92 -13.46
C ASP A 71 -19.63 1.92 -12.33
N GLY A 72 -18.64 1.59 -11.51
CA GLY A 72 -18.79 0.73 -10.34
C GLY A 72 -19.27 1.56 -9.16
N GLY A 73 -20.47 2.11 -9.29
CA GLY A 73 -21.21 2.70 -8.17
C GLY A 73 -21.30 1.69 -7.01
N MET A 74 -20.88 2.16 -5.84
CA MET A 74 -21.05 1.46 -4.57
C MET A 74 -22.55 1.17 -4.33
N SER A 75 -22.92 -0.10 -4.18
CA SER A 75 -24.16 -0.53 -3.52
C SER A 75 -23.81 -1.50 -2.41
#